data_AF-A0A0D2BVJ1-F1
#
_entry.id   AF-A0A0D2BVJ1-F1
#
_cell.length_a   1.000
_cell.length_b   1.000
_cell.length_c   1.000
_cell.angle_alpha   90.00
_cell.angle_beta   90.00
_cell.angle_gamma   90.00
#
_symmetry.space_group_name_H-M   'P 1'
#
loop_
_entity.id
_entity.type
_entity.pdbx_description
1 polymer ?
#
loop_
_entity_poly.entity_id
_entity_poly.type
_entity_poly.pdbx_seq_one_letter_code
_entity_poly.pdbx_strand_id
1 'polypeptide(L)'
;MEPTTPPRPLSHRFTLELEFVLCLSNPLYLQYLAVNYPHLLNKPVASHNNGDLENSDAARFARYLEYLLGYWRKPEYAKYLTHPGATLRNLALLQQEQFRKDIIRPDVIAKLFETDIGQPTVQSENENPAS
;
A
#
# COMPACT_ATOMS: atom_id res chain seq x y z
N MET A 1 -30.22 -16.00 -24.69
CA MET A 1 -28.80 -15.59 -24.57
C MET A 1 -28.80 -14.08 -24.41
N GLU A 2 -28.53 -13.59 -23.20
CA GLU A 2 -28.43 -12.16 -22.94
C GLU A 2 -27.19 -11.62 -23.70
N PRO A 3 -27.31 -10.58 -24.53
CA PRO A 3 -26.16 -10.04 -25.25
C PRO A 3 -25.21 -9.43 -24.23
N THR A 4 -24.11 -10.14 -23.94
CA THR A 4 -23.07 -9.71 -23.01
C THR A 4 -22.35 -8.52 -23.61
N THR A 5 -22.89 -7.32 -23.35
CA THR A 5 -22.20 -6.07 -23.67
C THR A 5 -20.89 -6.07 -22.90
N PRO A 6 -19.72 -5.87 -23.55
CA PRO A 6 -18.44 -5.91 -22.86
C PRO A 6 -18.42 -4.86 -21.74
N PRO A 7 -17.85 -5.19 -20.58
CA PRO A 7 -17.78 -4.25 -19.46
C PRO A 7 -17.05 -2.98 -19.91
N ARG A 8 -17.59 -1.83 -19.48
CA ARG A 8 -17.05 -0.52 -19.85
C ARG A 8 -15.61 -0.41 -19.33
N PRO A 9 -14.63 -0.03 -20.16
CA PRO A 9 -13.25 0.05 -19.72
C PRO A 9 -13.10 1.08 -18.59
N LEU A 10 -12.31 0.73 -17.59
CA LEU A 10 -11.97 1.62 -16.47
C LEU A 10 -11.10 2.78 -16.98
N SER A 11 -11.09 3.90 -16.25
CA SER A 11 -10.29 5.06 -16.66
C SER A 11 -8.80 4.71 -16.61
N HIS A 12 -8.00 5.26 -17.54
CA HIS A 12 -6.58 4.95 -17.63
C HIS A 12 -5.81 5.23 -16.32
N ARG A 13 -6.11 6.37 -15.67
CA ARG A 13 -5.54 6.71 -14.36
C ARG A 13 -5.91 5.68 -13.30
N PHE A 14 -7.17 5.25 -13.25
CA PHE A 14 -7.61 4.24 -12.29
C PHE A 14 -6.84 2.93 -12.48
N THR A 15 -6.69 2.48 -13.73
CA THR A 15 -5.95 1.24 -14.03
C THR A 15 -4.49 1.34 -13.57
N LEU A 16 -3.80 2.45 -13.86
CA LEU A 16 -2.41 2.65 -13.42
C LEU A 16 -2.28 2.68 -11.89
N GLU A 17 -3.18 3.40 -11.20
CA GLU A 17 -3.19 3.46 -9.74
C GLU A 17 -3.48 2.08 -9.13
N LEU A 18 -4.39 1.31 -9.73
CA LEU A 18 -4.70 -0.04 -9.29
C LEU A 18 -3.49 -0.97 -9.45
N GLU A 19 -2.90 -1.05 -10.64
CA GLU A 19 -1.72 -1.88 -10.91
C GLU A 19 -0.57 -1.54 -9.96
N PHE A 20 -0.31 -0.25 -9.77
CA PHE A 20 0.71 0.21 -8.84
C PHE A 20 0.43 -0.25 -7.40
N VAL A 21 -0.80 -0.08 -6.92
CA VAL A 21 -1.20 -0.47 -5.57
C VAL A 21 -1.19 -1.99 -5.37
N LEU A 22 -1.52 -2.75 -6.40
CA LEU A 22 -1.39 -4.20 -6.39
C LEU A 22 0.09 -4.62 -6.28
N CYS A 23 1.02 -3.94 -6.96
CA CYS A 23 2.46 -4.19 -6.80
C CYS A 23 2.94 -3.93 -5.36
N LEU A 24 2.37 -2.96 -4.65
CA LEU A 24 2.72 -2.69 -3.24
C LEU A 24 2.30 -3.80 -2.26
N SER A 25 1.43 -4.72 -2.68
CA SER A 25 1.12 -5.90 -1.87
C SER A 25 2.30 -6.87 -1.76
N ASN A 26 3.21 -6.87 -2.74
CA ASN A 26 4.36 -7.76 -2.78
C ASN A 26 5.55 -7.19 -1.99
N PRO A 27 5.98 -7.83 -0.88
CA PRO A 27 7.11 -7.35 -0.08
C PRO A 27 8.41 -7.17 -0.88
N LEU A 28 8.68 -8.01 -1.89
CA LEU A 28 9.89 -7.90 -2.72
C LEU A 28 9.89 -6.65 -3.59
N TYR A 29 8.72 -6.21 -4.05
CA TYR A 29 8.63 -4.96 -4.80
C TYR A 29 8.94 -3.76 -3.90
N LEU A 30 8.50 -3.80 -2.64
CA LEU A 30 8.84 -2.75 -1.69
C LEU A 30 10.34 -2.72 -1.36
N GLN A 31 10.97 -3.89 -1.24
CA GLN A 31 12.43 -3.99 -1.12
C GLN A 31 13.13 -3.41 -2.35
N TYR A 32 12.65 -3.75 -3.55
CA TYR A 32 13.18 -3.21 -4.80
C TYR A 32 13.11 -1.68 -4.83
N LEU A 33 11.99 -1.07 -4.39
CA LEU A 33 11.87 0.38 -4.29
C LEU A 33 12.90 0.98 -3.32
N ALA A 34 13.15 0.34 -2.19
CA ALA A 34 14.09 0.86 -1.20
C ALA A 34 15.55 0.77 -1.65
N VAL A 35 15.91 -0.27 -2.39
CA VAL A 35 17.27 -0.45 -2.93
C VAL A 35 17.52 0.50 -4.10
N ASN A 36 16.58 0.60 -5.06
CA ASN A 36 16.80 1.30 -6.33
C ASN A 36 16.38 2.77 -6.29
N TYR A 37 15.44 3.13 -5.41
CA TYR A 37 14.89 4.49 -5.31
C TYR A 37 14.88 5.00 -3.85
N PRO A 38 16.02 5.00 -3.14
CA PRO A 38 16.07 5.44 -1.74
C PRO A 38 15.64 6.91 -1.55
N HIS A 39 15.90 7.77 -2.54
CA HIS A 39 15.49 9.18 -2.55
C HIS A 39 13.97 9.39 -2.66
N LEU A 40 13.23 8.36 -3.09
CA LEU A 40 11.77 8.37 -3.20
C LEU A 40 11.11 7.97 -1.88
N LEU A 41 11.78 7.16 -1.04
CA LEU A 41 11.25 6.72 0.25
C LEU A 41 11.75 7.59 1.41
N ASN A 42 12.99 8.07 1.34
CA ASN A 42 13.64 8.76 2.44
C ASN A 42 13.97 10.21 2.08
N LYS A 43 13.62 11.13 2.98
CA LYS A 43 13.92 12.56 2.82
C LYS A 43 15.45 12.77 2.82
N PRO A 44 15.98 13.64 1.94
CA PRO A 44 17.42 13.91 1.88
C PRO A 44 17.89 14.60 3.15
N VAL A 45 19.00 14.12 3.73
CA VAL A 45 19.56 14.61 4.99
C VAL A 45 20.32 15.95 4.83
N ALA A 46 20.70 16.28 3.59
CA ALA A 46 21.62 17.39 3.29
C ALA A 46 20.95 18.76 3.10
N SER A 47 19.61 18.83 3.11
CA SER A 47 18.93 20.12 2.93
C SER A 47 18.78 20.85 4.26
N HIS A 48 19.44 22.00 4.38
CA HIS A 48 19.32 22.89 5.53
C HIS A 48 18.03 23.74 5.52
N ASN A 49 17.29 23.75 4.40
CA ASN A 49 16.07 24.54 4.25
C ASN A 49 14.82 23.66 4.35
N ASN A 50 13.93 23.98 5.30
CA ASN A 50 12.65 23.27 5.47
C ASN A 50 11.77 23.28 4.21
N GLY A 51 11.84 24.34 3.39
CA GLY A 51 11.04 24.47 2.17
C GLY A 51 11.40 23.44 1.08
N ASP A 52 12.68 23.13 0.95
CA ASP A 52 13.16 22.15 -0.04
C ASP A 52 12.82 20.72 0.39
N LEU A 53 12.74 20.48 1.71
CA LEU A 53 12.42 19.17 2.26
C LEU A 53 10.95 18.78 2.02
N GLU A 54 10.02 19.73 2.12
CA GLU A 54 8.60 19.51 1.88
C GLU A 54 8.25 19.32 0.39
N ASN A 55 9.08 19.84 -0.50
CA ASN A 55 8.96 19.68 -1.96
C ASN A 55 9.81 18.53 -2.53
N SER A 56 10.56 17.82 -1.70
CA SER A 56 11.35 16.65 -2.10
C SER A 56 10.49 15.55 -2.70
N ASP A 57 11.10 14.71 -3.55
CA ASP A 57 10.41 13.55 -4.15
C ASP A 57 9.87 12.60 -3.07
N ALA A 58 10.61 12.37 -1.99
CA ALA A 58 10.13 11.60 -0.85
C ALA A 58 8.86 12.17 -0.20
N ALA A 59 8.79 13.50 -0.04
CA ALA A 59 7.61 14.15 0.51
C ALA A 59 6.42 14.08 -0.45
N ARG A 60 6.65 14.26 -1.76
CA ARG A 60 5.61 14.11 -2.79
C ARG A 60 5.09 12.67 -2.86
N PHE A 61 5.98 11.70 -2.80
CA PHE A 61 5.62 10.28 -2.81
C PHE A 61 4.85 9.86 -1.56
N ALA A 62 5.27 10.31 -0.37
CA ALA A 62 4.54 10.04 0.88
C ALA A 62 3.08 10.53 0.81
N ARG A 63 2.84 11.76 0.33
CA ARG A 63 1.49 12.30 0.14
C ARG A 63 0.69 11.51 -0.90
N TYR A 64 1.35 11.05 -1.95
CA TYR A 64 0.71 10.19 -2.94
C TYR A 64 0.28 8.84 -2.36
N LEU A 65 1.14 8.20 -1.56
CA LEU A 65 0.78 6.97 -0.83
C LEU A 65 -0.35 7.20 0.18
N GLU A 66 -0.41 8.37 0.82
CA GLU A 66 -1.50 8.73 1.74
C GLU A 66 -2.82 8.85 0.98
N TYR A 67 -2.80 9.52 -0.17
CA TYR A 67 -3.93 9.57 -1.09
C TYR A 67 -4.40 8.16 -1.48
N LEU A 68 -3.48 7.28 -1.88
CA LEU A 68 -3.80 5.89 -2.25
C LEU A 68 -4.42 5.13 -1.07
N LEU A 69 -3.85 5.24 0.14
CA LEU A 69 -4.39 4.58 1.32
C LEU A 69 -5.83 5.03 1.63
N GLY A 70 -6.10 6.34 1.56
CA GLY A 70 -7.45 6.89 1.80
C GLY A 70 -8.44 6.52 0.69
N TYR A 71 -7.98 6.48 -0.56
CA TYR A 71 -8.78 6.12 -1.72
C TYR A 71 -9.17 4.64 -1.69
N TRP A 72 -8.19 3.73 -1.64
CA TRP A 72 -8.40 2.29 -1.74
C TRP A 72 -9.01 1.64 -0.49
N ARG A 73 -9.03 2.34 0.65
CA ARG A 73 -9.76 1.90 1.86
C ARG A 73 -11.28 2.00 1.71
N LYS A 74 -11.79 2.82 0.80
CA LYS A 74 -13.25 2.96 0.61
C LYS A 74 -13.81 1.67 0.00
N PRO A 75 -14.97 1.17 0.46
CA PRO A 75 -15.53 -0.10 0.00
C PRO A 75 -15.84 -0.11 -1.50
N GLU A 76 -16.15 1.05 -2.09
CA GLU A 76 -16.39 1.22 -3.52
C GLU A 76 -15.16 0.89 -4.40
N TYR A 77 -13.95 1.04 -3.88
CA TYR A 77 -12.68 0.74 -4.58
C TYR A 77 -11.98 -0.51 -4.06
N ALA A 78 -12.11 -0.81 -2.75
CA ALA A 78 -11.46 -1.96 -2.13
C ALA A 78 -11.79 -3.30 -2.80
N LYS A 79 -12.96 -3.41 -3.42
CA LYS A 79 -13.41 -4.60 -4.17
C LYS A 79 -12.52 -4.98 -5.37
N TYR A 80 -11.69 -4.06 -5.86
CA TYR A 80 -10.76 -4.32 -6.96
C TYR A 80 -9.39 -4.82 -6.48
N LEU A 81 -9.14 -4.82 -5.17
CA LEU A 81 -7.89 -5.32 -4.59
C LEU A 81 -7.95 -6.85 -4.47
N THR A 82 -6.91 -7.54 -4.95
CA THR A 82 -6.79 -9.00 -4.81
C THR A 82 -6.52 -9.43 -3.38
N HIS A 83 -5.68 -8.68 -2.67
CA HIS A 83 -5.31 -8.90 -1.27
C HIS A 83 -5.49 -7.61 -0.45
N PRO A 84 -6.74 -7.19 -0.14
CA PRO A 84 -7.01 -5.92 0.52
C PRO A 84 -6.25 -5.73 1.84
N GLY A 85 -6.12 -6.78 2.65
CA GLY A 85 -5.41 -6.75 3.92
C GLY A 85 -3.92 -6.42 3.74
N ALA A 86 -3.22 -7.20 2.91
CA ALA A 86 -1.80 -7.01 2.61
C ALA A 86 -1.51 -5.63 2.00
N THR A 87 -2.28 -5.26 0.97
CA THR A 87 -2.12 -3.97 0.28
C THR A 87 -2.30 -2.79 1.22
N LEU A 88 -3.41 -2.75 1.98
CA LEU A 88 -3.70 -1.62 2.87
C LEU A 88 -2.73 -1.58 4.06
N ARG A 89 -2.30 -2.75 4.57
CA ARG A 89 -1.28 -2.84 5.61
C ARG A 89 0.05 -2.27 5.12
N ASN A 90 0.53 -2.71 3.96
CA ASN A 90 1.80 -2.25 3.40
C ASN A 90 1.77 -0.74 3.11
N LEU A 91 0.65 -0.23 2.57
CA LEU A 91 0.45 1.21 2.39
C LEU A 91 0.50 1.98 3.72
N ALA A 92 -0.12 1.44 4.79
CA ALA A 92 -0.07 2.05 6.12
C ALA A 92 1.34 2.01 6.73
N LEU A 93 2.08 0.92 6.53
CA LEU A 93 3.47 0.79 6.97
C LEU A 93 4.38 1.78 6.22
N LEU A 94 4.18 1.98 4.92
CA LEU A 94 4.95 2.95 4.12
C LEU A 94 4.75 4.40 4.56
N GLN A 95 3.69 4.73 5.30
CA GLN A 95 3.54 6.05 5.93
C GLN A 95 4.52 6.26 7.08
N GLN A 96 4.97 5.18 7.71
CA GLN A 96 5.92 5.23 8.82
C GLN A 96 7.33 5.42 8.26
N GLU A 97 7.95 6.54 8.61
CA GLU A 97 9.32 6.85 8.15
C GLU A 97 10.33 5.79 8.56
N GLN A 98 10.19 5.24 9.77
CA GLN A 98 11.08 4.19 10.26
C GLN A 98 11.01 2.93 9.39
N PHE A 99 9.80 2.51 9.01
CA PHE A 99 9.62 1.37 8.12
C PHE A 99 10.25 1.60 6.74
N ARG A 100 10.13 2.80 6.17
CA ARG A 100 10.78 3.15 4.88
C ARG A 100 12.30 3.03 4.92
N LYS A 101 12.91 3.27 6.09
CA LYS A 101 14.35 3.08 6.30
C LYS A 101 14.71 1.60 6.47
N ASP A 102 13.87 0.85 7.17
CA ASP A 102 14.16 -0.52 7.56
C ASP A 102 13.83 -1.57 6.49
N ILE A 103 12.96 -1.25 5.54
CA ILE A 103 12.49 -2.19 4.51
C ILE A 103 13.57 -2.72 3.56
N ILE A 104 14.72 -2.05 3.49
CA ILE A 104 15.91 -2.55 2.78
C ILE A 104 16.44 -3.85 3.42
N ARG A 105 16.16 -4.06 4.71
CA ARG A 105 16.72 -5.17 5.47
C ARG A 105 15.95 -6.48 5.20
N PRO A 106 16.64 -7.60 4.94
CA PRO A 106 15.98 -8.88 4.63
C PRO A 106 15.08 -9.42 5.75
N ASP A 107 15.41 -9.16 7.02
CA ASP A 107 14.63 -9.59 8.18
C ASP A 107 13.25 -8.92 8.25
N VAL A 108 13.17 -7.66 7.81
CA VAL A 108 11.90 -6.93 7.72
C VAL A 108 11.01 -7.53 6.64
N ILE A 109 11.60 -7.89 5.49
CA ILE A 109 10.88 -8.53 4.38
C ILE A 109 10.36 -9.92 4.77
N ALA A 110 11.18 -10.72 5.47
CA ALA A 110 10.75 -12.02 5.98
C ALA A 110 9.51 -11.91 6.88
N LYS A 111 9.50 -10.94 7.81
CA LYS A 111 8.34 -10.66 8.68
C LYS A 111 7.09 -10.25 7.90
N LEU A 112 7.23 -9.50 6.81
CA LEU A 112 6.09 -9.13 5.97
C LEU A 112 5.44 -10.36 5.32
N PHE A 113 6.24 -11.33 4.87
CA PHE A 113 5.74 -12.59 4.34
C PHE A 113 5.04 -13.44 5.39
N GLU A 114 5.61 -13.54 6.59
CA GLU A 114 4.99 -14.27 7.72
C GLU A 114 3.63 -13.65 8.10
N THR A 115 3.55 -12.32 8.10
CA THR A 115 2.32 -11.60 8.44
C THR A 115 1.24 -11.70 7.35
N ASP A 116 1.61 -11.97 6.10
CA ASP A 116 0.66 -12.19 4.99
C ASP A 116 -0.09 -13.52 5.12
N ILE A 117 0.59 -14.54 5.64
CA ILE A 117 0.04 -15.90 5.80
C ILE A 117 -0.84 -16.01 7.07
N GLY A 118 -0.69 -15.08 8.02
CA GLY A 118 -1.19 -15.19 9.39
C GLY A 118 -2.51 -14.48 9.74
N GLN A 119 -3.34 -14.03 8.79
CA GLN A 119 -4.68 -13.49 9.11
C GLN A 119 -5.78 -14.52 8.87
N PRO A 120 -6.15 -15.35 9.87
CA PRO A 120 -7.48 -15.93 9.91
C PRO A 120 -8.47 -14.79 10.12
N THR A 121 -9.44 -14.69 9.22
CA THR A 121 -10.64 -13.86 9.39
C THR A 121 -11.26 -14.16 10.75
N VAL A 122 -11.32 -13.16 11.63
CA VAL A 122 -12.13 -13.25 12.85
C VAL A 122 -13.56 -13.47 12.38
N GLN A 123 -14.04 -14.71 12.51
CA GLN A 123 -15.44 -15.05 12.32
C GLN A 123 -16.23 -14.34 13.42
N SER A 124 -17.26 -13.62 12.98
CA SER A 124 -18.29 -13.07 13.82
C SER A 124 -19.03 -14.19 14.56
N GLU A 125 -18.57 -14.58 15.75
CA GLU A 125 -19.38 -15.38 16.68
C GLU A 125 -20.35 -14.47 17.41
N ASN A 126 -21.52 -14.38 16.79
CA ASN A 126 -22.73 -13.83 17.34
C ASN A 126 -23.36 -14.92 18.23
N GLU A 127 -22.96 -15.02 19.49
CA GLU A 127 -23.70 -15.83 20.48
C GLU A 127 -24.24 -14.93 21.60
N ASN A 128 -25.51 -14.58 21.40
CA ASN A 128 -26.44 -14.16 22.43
C ASN A 128 -26.90 -15.40 23.21
N PRO A 129 -26.66 -15.53 24.52
CA PRO A 129 -27.47 -16.43 25.33
C PRO A 129 -28.63 -15.62 25.92
N ALA A 130 -29.78 -15.74 25.28
CA ALA A 130 -31.06 -15.59 25.96
C ALA A 130 -31.23 -16.79 26.90
N SER A 131 -31.30 -16.55 28.21
CA SER A 131 -32.12 -17.28 29.20
C SER A 131 -32.11 -16.53 30.52
#